data_AF-A0A378WL52-F1
#
_entry.id   AF-A0A378WL52-F1
#
_cell.length_a   1.000
_cell.length_b   1.000
_cell.length_c   1.000
_cell.angle_alpha   90.00
_cell.angle_beta   90.00
_cell.angle_gamma   90.00
#
_symmetry.space_group_name_H-M   'P 1'
#
loop_
_entity.id
_entity.type
_entity.pdbx_description
1 polymer ?
#
loop_
_entity_poly.entity_id
_entity_poly.type
_entity_poly.pdbx_seq_one_letter_code
_entity_poly.pdbx_strand_id
1 'polypeptide(L)'
;MCPSCAAKARSLRMQQAHEGWHIETEPVDIKRDPTQHQLELVETRASLMTNYQEAKASGDQDMMDGIREVVSDVDADLRETGVRGRLPALDPEPKSERKRSTRRRQDVPDLPRKKIDKATIGRQYAGKYRPSMFITLTLDSYGKINRDGATNADGKPCSDGSAADPDSYDYRRAARDIVFFPALFDRFVQNYRRATGRDIQYFATVEPQKRGAPHIHMAVRGTDPRALILQIAAATYHQVWWPHFDPDNEQYTDGHMPVWDYTAGRFVDPDNGEPLPSWDEAMDMLDTVDDLEPAHVVTFGKQIDPKDIRGVLGGSEEASRHVGYLTKYLTKSIAEVIEPQSARAADHYDRLHAELCKTPCSPNCGVWLRYGINPKGATDKTQPGRCKGKAHRRETLGLRGRRVLVSRRWTGKTLPDHKADRAEFVRQLLAQVGIQKPDTSRLIVKPVEPGDKNVPPREHLVMASIAQRIKWRAQYENARLAAGPPGTQQDSSTYNAA
;
A
#
# COMPACT_ATOMS: atom_id res chain seq x y z
N MET A 1 -16.22 5.83 5.52
CA MET A 1 -16.65 5.94 4.10
C MET A 1 -18.07 5.40 4.02
N CYS A 2 -19.02 6.07 3.36
CA CYS A 2 -20.37 5.52 3.25
C CYS A 2 -20.45 4.37 2.23
N PRO A 3 -21.47 3.47 2.31
CA PRO A 3 -21.59 2.29 1.44
C PRO A 3 -21.58 2.63 -0.06
N SER A 4 -22.20 3.74 -0.47
CA SER A 4 -22.24 4.14 -1.88
C SER A 4 -20.88 4.60 -2.41
N CYS A 5 -20.12 5.36 -1.62
CA CYS A 5 -18.73 5.72 -1.96
C CYS A 5 -17.83 4.47 -2.03
N ALA A 6 -18.06 3.51 -1.13
CA ALA A 6 -17.35 2.24 -1.13
C ALA A 6 -17.63 1.43 -2.41
N ALA A 7 -18.90 1.28 -2.78
CA ALA A 7 -19.31 0.62 -4.02
C ALA A 7 -18.67 1.29 -5.25
N LYS A 8 -18.71 2.63 -5.34
CA LYS A 8 -18.09 3.37 -6.46
C LYS A 8 -16.58 3.15 -6.55
N ALA A 9 -15.87 3.20 -5.42
CA ALA A 9 -14.44 2.94 -5.38
C ALA A 9 -14.11 1.50 -5.79
N ARG A 10 -14.92 0.54 -5.33
CA ARG A 10 -14.80 -0.88 -5.71
C ARG A 10 -14.98 -1.07 -7.21
N SER A 11 -16.05 -0.53 -7.80
CA SER A 11 -16.29 -0.62 -9.25
C SER A 11 -15.16 0.00 -10.08
N LEU A 12 -14.61 1.14 -9.65
CA LEU A 12 -13.45 1.76 -10.32
C LEU A 12 -12.21 0.85 -10.29
N ARG A 13 -11.95 0.20 -9.16
CA ARG A 13 -10.82 -0.74 -9.03
C ARG A 13 -11.05 -2.04 -9.78
N MET A 14 -12.28 -2.53 -9.85
CA MET A 14 -12.62 -3.71 -10.67
C MET A 14 -12.31 -3.43 -12.14
N GLN A 15 -12.74 -2.28 -12.65
CA GLN A 15 -12.42 -1.84 -14.00
C GLN A 15 -10.90 -1.78 -14.22
N GLN A 16 -10.15 -1.13 -13.32
CA GLN A 16 -8.69 -1.08 -13.42
C GLN A 16 -8.05 -2.47 -13.43
N ALA A 17 -8.56 -3.41 -12.63
CA ALA A 17 -8.06 -4.78 -12.60
C ALA A 17 -8.32 -5.49 -13.93
N HIS A 18 -9.55 -5.42 -14.46
CA HIS A 18 -9.93 -5.98 -15.75
C HIS A 18 -9.08 -5.40 -16.90
N GLU A 19 -9.03 -4.08 -17.01
CA GLU A 19 -8.31 -3.36 -18.09
C GLU A 19 -6.82 -3.67 -18.15
N GLY A 20 -6.21 -4.22 -17.10
CA GLY A 20 -4.77 -4.50 -17.08
C GLY A 20 -4.38 -5.98 -17.05
N TRP A 21 -5.27 -6.89 -16.66
CA TRP A 21 -4.86 -8.27 -16.37
C TRP A 21 -4.46 -9.03 -17.63
N HIS A 22 -5.30 -9.00 -18.65
CA HIS A 22 -5.13 -9.82 -19.86
C HIS A 22 -4.86 -8.98 -21.12
N ILE A 23 -4.30 -7.78 -20.97
CA ILE A 23 -4.03 -6.92 -22.13
C ILE A 23 -3.08 -7.57 -23.13
N GLU A 24 -3.33 -7.31 -24.40
CA GLU A 24 -2.58 -7.87 -25.52
C GLU A 24 -1.50 -6.92 -26.04
N THR A 25 -1.60 -5.64 -25.69
CA THR A 25 -0.66 -4.58 -26.06
C THR A 25 0.09 -4.03 -24.85
N GLU A 26 1.33 -3.62 -25.06
CA GLU A 26 2.14 -3.06 -23.98
C GLU A 26 1.48 -1.75 -23.49
N PRO A 27 1.29 -1.56 -22.18
CA PRO A 27 0.70 -0.34 -21.68
C PRO A 27 1.62 0.83 -22.00
N VAL A 28 1.03 1.84 -22.64
CA VAL A 28 1.66 3.11 -22.94
C VAL A 28 1.61 3.97 -21.69
N ASP A 29 2.78 4.38 -21.20
CA ASP A 29 2.85 5.40 -20.15
C ASP A 29 2.57 6.76 -20.81
N ILE A 30 1.30 7.19 -20.77
CA ILE A 30 0.88 8.50 -21.31
C ILE A 30 1.47 9.57 -20.38
N LYS A 31 2.64 10.10 -20.75
CA LYS A 31 3.17 11.33 -20.17
C LYS A 31 2.48 12.48 -20.91
N ARG A 32 1.70 13.28 -20.18
CA ARG A 32 1.19 14.54 -20.73
C ARG A 32 2.36 15.52 -20.79
N ASP A 33 2.42 16.28 -21.87
CA ASP A 33 3.36 17.40 -21.94
C ASP A 33 3.01 18.40 -20.83
N PRO A 34 4.03 19.01 -20.20
CA PRO A 34 3.81 20.00 -19.17
C PRO A 34 3.06 21.19 -19.77
N THR A 35 2.13 21.77 -19.00
CA THR A 35 1.50 23.03 -19.38
C THR A 35 2.51 24.18 -19.28
N GLN A 36 2.26 25.29 -19.98
CA GLN A 36 3.12 26.47 -19.89
C GLN A 36 3.29 26.94 -18.43
N HIS A 37 2.21 26.98 -17.67
CA HIS A 37 2.25 27.33 -16.25
C HIS A 37 3.12 26.36 -15.41
N GLN A 38 3.08 25.06 -15.72
CA GLN A 38 3.96 24.08 -15.05
C GLN A 38 5.43 24.32 -15.37
N LEU A 39 5.75 24.70 -16.61
CA LEU A 39 7.11 25.04 -17.01
C LEU A 39 7.61 26.29 -16.26
N GLU A 40 6.81 27.35 -16.20
CA GLU A 40 7.14 28.60 -15.49
C GLU A 40 7.42 28.36 -14.00
N LEU A 41 6.62 27.52 -13.33
CA LEU A 41 6.84 27.15 -11.94
C LEU A 41 8.14 26.34 -11.74
N VAL A 42 8.44 25.41 -12.65
CA VAL A 42 9.69 24.63 -12.59
C VAL A 42 10.91 25.51 -12.83
N GLU A 43 10.83 26.45 -13.78
CA GLU A 43 11.90 27.43 -14.05
C GLU A 43 12.15 28.32 -12.82
N THR A 44 11.08 28.86 -12.23
CA THR A 44 11.15 29.64 -10.99
C THR A 44 11.83 28.84 -9.87
N ARG A 45 11.42 27.57 -9.70
CA ARG A 45 11.98 26.68 -8.69
C ARG A 45 13.46 26.36 -8.92
N ALA A 46 13.89 26.27 -10.17
CA ALA A 46 15.28 26.08 -10.54
C ALA A 46 16.12 27.34 -10.27
N SER A 47 15.61 28.53 -10.58
CA SER A 47 16.28 29.79 -10.23
C SER A 47 16.46 29.95 -8.73
N LEU A 48 15.43 29.63 -7.93
CA LEU A 48 15.53 29.65 -6.47
C LEU A 48 16.59 28.67 -5.93
N MET A 49 16.80 27.52 -6.59
CA MET A 49 17.89 26.60 -6.24
C MET A 49 19.26 27.27 -6.43
N THR A 50 19.49 27.95 -7.54
CA THR A 50 20.74 28.67 -7.81
C THR A 50 20.96 29.78 -6.78
N ASN A 51 19.96 30.63 -6.56
CA ASN A 51 20.02 31.71 -5.59
C ASN A 51 20.33 31.19 -4.18
N TYR A 52 19.77 30.03 -3.82
CA TYR A 52 20.05 29.40 -2.53
C TYR A 52 21.50 28.95 -2.42
N GLN A 53 22.08 28.37 -3.48
CA GLN A 53 23.49 27.96 -3.47
C GLN A 53 24.43 29.17 -3.40
N GLU A 54 24.08 30.30 -4.03
CA GLU A 54 24.84 31.55 -3.92
C GLU A 54 24.76 32.16 -2.52
N ALA A 55 23.56 32.21 -1.92
CA ALA A 55 23.37 32.64 -0.54
C ALA A 55 24.15 31.75 0.44
N LYS A 56 24.13 30.43 0.20
CA LYS A 56 24.91 29.46 0.99
C LYS A 56 26.42 29.68 0.84
N ALA A 57 26.91 29.93 -0.37
CA ALA A 57 28.34 30.18 -0.63
C ALA A 57 28.83 31.49 0.01
N SER A 58 27.95 32.49 0.12
CA SER A 58 28.23 33.77 0.80
C SER A 58 27.97 33.74 2.30
N GLY A 59 27.36 32.68 2.83
CA GLY A 59 27.03 32.53 4.25
C GLY A 59 25.80 33.32 4.71
N ASP A 60 24.99 33.83 3.78
CA ASP A 60 23.80 34.64 4.06
C ASP A 60 22.62 33.77 4.51
N GLN A 61 22.48 33.60 5.83
CA GLN A 61 21.44 32.75 6.42
C GLN A 61 20.03 33.31 6.22
N ASP A 62 19.85 34.63 6.30
CA ASP A 62 18.54 35.27 6.17
C ASP A 62 17.99 35.07 4.76
N MET A 63 18.84 35.24 3.73
CA MET A 63 18.46 34.96 2.34
C MET A 63 18.16 33.48 2.11
N MET A 64 18.94 32.57 2.73
CA MET A 64 18.67 31.14 2.66
C MET A 64 17.30 30.78 3.25
N ASP A 65 16.93 31.37 4.39
CA ASP A 65 15.63 31.16 5.03
C ASP A 65 14.47 31.70 4.19
N GLY A 66 14.60 32.91 3.66
CA GLY A 66 13.59 33.48 2.76
C GLY A 66 13.38 32.63 1.51
N ILE A 67 14.46 32.11 0.90
CA ILE A 67 14.35 31.23 -0.26
C ILE A 67 13.66 29.90 0.09
N ARG A 68 13.90 29.33 1.29
CA ARG A 68 13.23 28.10 1.73
C ARG A 68 11.71 28.27 1.79
N GLU A 69 11.23 29.42 2.27
CA GLU A 69 9.81 29.75 2.33
C GLU A 69 9.19 29.82 0.93
N VAL A 70 9.78 30.62 0.03
CA VAL A 70 9.29 30.76 -1.35
C VAL A 70 9.31 29.43 -2.10
N VAL A 71 10.35 28.61 -1.88
CA VAL A 71 10.43 27.27 -2.44
C VAL A 71 9.30 26.37 -1.96
N SER A 72 8.91 26.46 -0.69
CA SER A 72 7.79 25.69 -0.14
C SER A 72 6.49 26.02 -0.87
N ASP A 73 6.26 27.30 -1.16
CA ASP A 73 5.08 27.79 -1.86
C ASP A 73 5.07 27.36 -3.34
N VAL A 74 6.17 27.56 -4.07
CA VAL A 74 6.28 27.12 -5.47
C VAL A 74 6.12 25.59 -5.58
N ASP A 75 6.70 24.83 -4.66
CA ASP A 75 6.51 23.37 -4.61
C ASP A 75 5.04 23.00 -4.30
N ALA A 76 4.30 23.83 -3.56
CA ALA A 76 2.88 23.65 -3.30
C ALA A 76 2.05 23.91 -4.55
N ASP A 77 2.30 25.02 -5.26
CA ASP A 77 1.64 25.36 -6.53
C ASP A 77 1.89 24.28 -7.59
N LEU A 78 3.13 23.81 -7.73
CA LEU A 78 3.47 22.70 -8.63
C LEU A 78 2.65 21.44 -8.33
N ARG A 79 2.43 21.14 -7.04
CA ARG A 79 1.59 20.01 -6.62
C ARG A 79 0.12 20.24 -7.00
N GLU A 80 -0.39 21.46 -6.88
CA GLU A 80 -1.77 21.80 -7.25
C GLU A 80 -2.01 21.68 -8.76
N THR A 81 -1.03 22.04 -9.60
CA THR A 81 -1.13 21.82 -11.05
C THR A 81 -1.15 20.33 -11.45
N GLY A 82 -0.83 19.42 -10.52
CA GLY A 82 -0.84 17.98 -10.73
C GLY A 82 0.50 17.38 -11.19
N VAL A 83 1.61 18.15 -11.13
CA VAL A 83 2.96 17.63 -11.36
C VAL A 83 3.28 16.56 -10.31
N ARG A 84 3.96 15.49 -10.75
CA ARG A 84 4.29 14.34 -9.89
C ARG A 84 5.78 14.28 -9.61
N GLY A 85 6.12 13.85 -8.40
CA GLY A 85 7.50 13.76 -7.93
C GLY A 85 7.82 14.89 -6.95
N ARG A 86 9.02 14.86 -6.37
CA ARG A 86 9.58 15.99 -5.64
C ARG A 86 10.81 16.44 -6.39
N LEU A 87 10.98 17.75 -6.51
CA LEU A 87 12.22 18.33 -6.99
C LEU A 87 13.31 18.16 -5.91
N PRO A 88 14.60 18.24 -6.28
CA PRO A 88 15.69 18.13 -5.32
C PRO A 88 15.55 19.11 -4.15
N ALA A 89 15.91 18.65 -2.95
CA ALA A 89 16.00 19.53 -1.78
C ALA A 89 17.11 20.57 -2.00
N LEU A 90 16.93 21.77 -1.44
CA LEU A 90 17.90 22.85 -1.50
C LEU A 90 19.25 22.44 -0.90
N ASP A 91 19.22 21.78 0.25
CA ASP A 91 20.38 21.16 0.89
C ASP A 91 20.10 19.69 1.17
N PRO A 92 20.51 18.79 0.27
CA PRO A 92 20.47 17.37 0.55
C PRO A 92 21.57 17.02 1.55
N GLU A 93 21.21 16.40 2.67
CA GLU A 93 22.22 15.75 3.51
C GLU A 93 22.95 14.67 2.69
N PRO A 94 24.30 14.61 2.77
CA PRO A 94 25.07 13.57 2.10
C PRO A 94 24.61 12.22 2.64
N LYS A 95 24.06 11.38 1.76
CA LYS A 95 23.70 10.02 2.13
C LYS A 95 24.98 9.24 2.37
N SER A 96 25.25 8.86 3.61
CA SER A 96 26.23 7.82 3.89
C SER A 96 25.74 6.51 3.24
N GLU A 97 26.40 6.06 2.19
CA GLU A 97 26.16 4.73 1.63
C GLU A 97 26.68 3.70 2.64
N ARG A 98 25.81 3.24 3.55
CA ARG A 98 26.11 2.14 4.46
C ARG A 98 26.35 0.87 3.66
N LYS A 99 27.62 0.48 3.47
CA LYS A 99 28.02 -0.77 2.81
C LYS A 99 27.94 -1.93 3.80
N ARG A 100 26.74 -2.40 4.11
CA ARG A 100 26.59 -3.62 4.92
C ARG A 100 26.70 -4.86 4.04
N SER A 101 27.60 -5.78 4.40
CA SER A 101 27.66 -7.11 3.80
C SER A 101 26.43 -7.91 4.23
N THR A 102 25.34 -7.85 3.48
CA THR A 102 24.18 -8.71 3.74
C THR A 102 24.53 -10.11 3.23
N ARG A 103 25.06 -10.98 4.11
CA ARG A 103 25.42 -12.35 3.74
C ARG A 103 24.21 -13.05 3.12
N ARG A 104 24.39 -13.54 1.89
CA ARG A 104 23.35 -14.32 1.21
C ARG A 104 23.18 -15.63 1.96
N ARG A 105 21.95 -15.96 2.34
CA ARG A 105 21.58 -17.27 2.86
C ARG A 105 21.87 -18.36 1.82
N GLN A 106 22.49 -19.45 2.27
CA GLN A 106 22.83 -20.62 1.42
C GLN A 106 21.82 -21.76 1.57
N ASP A 107 20.93 -21.69 2.55
CA ASP A 107 19.91 -22.69 2.84
C ASP A 107 18.60 -22.47 2.05
N VAL A 108 18.64 -21.63 1.02
CA VAL A 108 17.51 -21.33 0.13
C VAL A 108 17.82 -21.75 -1.30
N PRO A 109 16.82 -22.19 -2.09
CA PRO A 109 17.07 -22.63 -3.46
C PRO A 109 17.60 -21.50 -4.33
N ASP A 110 18.51 -21.84 -5.23
CA ASP A 110 18.96 -20.91 -6.26
C ASP A 110 17.84 -20.62 -7.26
N LEU A 111 17.78 -19.37 -7.71
CA LEU A 111 16.83 -18.94 -8.73
C LEU A 111 17.52 -18.81 -10.08
N PRO A 112 16.83 -19.16 -11.18
CA PRO A 112 17.30 -18.81 -12.52
C PRO A 112 17.59 -17.32 -12.61
N ARG A 113 18.60 -16.95 -13.39
CA ARG A 113 18.89 -15.55 -13.71
C ARG A 113 18.72 -15.35 -15.19
N LYS A 114 17.69 -14.61 -15.58
CA LYS A 114 17.43 -14.24 -16.98
C LYS A 114 17.77 -12.78 -17.21
N LYS A 115 18.11 -12.43 -18.45
CA LYS A 115 18.26 -11.03 -18.88
C LYS A 115 16.93 -10.32 -18.67
N ILE A 116 16.96 -9.16 -18.03
CA ILE A 116 15.76 -8.38 -17.74
C ILE A 116 15.31 -7.64 -19.02
N ASP A 117 14.06 -7.85 -19.39
CA ASP A 117 13.31 -7.19 -20.44
C ASP A 117 12.25 -6.25 -19.81
N LYS A 118 11.96 -5.14 -20.50
CA LYS A 118 10.91 -4.18 -20.14
C LYS A 118 9.51 -4.63 -20.58
N ALA A 119 9.41 -5.73 -21.31
CA ALA A 119 8.16 -6.37 -21.66
C ALA A 119 7.37 -6.70 -20.40
N THR A 120 6.09 -6.35 -20.41
CA THR A 120 5.17 -6.63 -19.30
C THR A 120 4.24 -7.77 -19.64
N ILE A 121 3.98 -8.02 -20.92
CA ILE A 121 3.02 -9.03 -21.37
C ILE A 121 3.63 -10.43 -21.39
N GLY A 122 2.81 -11.42 -21.05
CA GLY A 122 3.20 -12.82 -21.11
C GLY A 122 3.23 -13.38 -22.53
N ARG A 123 3.70 -14.62 -22.63
CA ARG A 123 3.71 -15.40 -23.87
C ARG A 123 2.28 -15.59 -24.43
N GLN A 124 2.17 -15.55 -25.76
CA GLN A 124 0.98 -15.99 -26.48
C GLN A 124 1.05 -17.48 -26.81
N TYR A 125 -0.06 -18.18 -26.63
CA TYR A 125 -0.23 -19.60 -26.92
C TYR A 125 -1.17 -19.78 -28.11
N ALA A 126 -0.82 -20.71 -29.01
CA ALA A 126 -1.59 -21.02 -30.22
C ALA A 126 -1.98 -19.77 -31.06
N GLY A 127 -1.13 -18.74 -31.07
CA GLY A 127 -1.34 -17.50 -31.83
C GLY A 127 -2.50 -16.61 -31.36
N LYS A 128 -3.25 -17.01 -30.32
CA LYS A 128 -4.46 -16.31 -29.88
C LYS A 128 -4.53 -16.10 -28.37
N TYR A 129 -4.22 -17.13 -27.58
CA TYR A 129 -4.51 -17.09 -26.14
C TYR A 129 -3.37 -16.48 -25.34
N ARG A 130 -3.68 -15.51 -24.47
CA ARG A 130 -2.74 -14.91 -23.51
C ARG A 130 -3.24 -15.09 -22.07
N PRO A 131 -3.17 -16.32 -21.53
CA PRO A 131 -3.52 -16.54 -20.14
C PRO A 131 -2.63 -15.70 -19.22
N SER A 132 -3.15 -15.42 -18.03
CA SER A 132 -2.42 -14.77 -16.95
C SER A 132 -2.56 -15.61 -15.68
N MET A 133 -1.88 -15.24 -14.59
CA MET A 133 -1.91 -16.03 -13.37
C MET A 133 -2.71 -15.37 -12.26
N PHE A 134 -3.33 -16.19 -11.43
CA PHE A 134 -3.79 -15.84 -10.11
C PHE A 134 -2.98 -16.62 -9.08
N ILE A 135 -2.24 -15.90 -8.24
CA ILE A 135 -1.33 -16.47 -7.25
C ILE A 135 -1.78 -16.04 -5.87
N THR A 136 -1.75 -16.97 -4.93
CA THR A 136 -2.02 -16.70 -3.53
C THR A 136 -0.81 -17.13 -2.69
N LEU A 137 -0.33 -16.24 -1.83
CA LEU A 137 0.81 -16.49 -0.95
C LEU A 137 0.41 -16.24 0.51
N THR A 138 0.85 -17.12 1.40
CA THR A 138 0.58 -17.02 2.84
C THR A 138 1.87 -17.04 3.62
N LEU A 139 1.90 -16.34 4.75
CA LEU A 139 2.90 -16.57 5.78
C LEU A 139 2.74 -17.94 6.44
N ASP A 140 3.76 -18.34 7.20
CA ASP A 140 3.82 -19.63 7.88
C ASP A 140 2.76 -19.77 8.98
N SER A 141 2.68 -20.96 9.58
CA SER A 141 1.96 -21.16 10.84
C SER A 141 2.85 -20.81 12.04
N TYR A 142 2.24 -20.28 13.10
CA TYR A 142 2.90 -19.92 14.36
C TYR A 142 2.51 -20.83 15.53
N GLY A 143 1.69 -21.85 15.25
CA GLY A 143 1.16 -22.77 16.24
C GLY A 143 -0.09 -23.47 15.71
N LYS A 144 -0.60 -24.46 16.45
CA LYS A 144 -1.89 -25.08 16.09
C LYS A 144 -3.02 -24.09 16.35
N ILE A 145 -4.01 -24.04 15.47
CA ILE A 145 -5.23 -23.25 15.64
C ILE A 145 -6.42 -24.18 15.90
N ASN A 146 -7.43 -23.67 16.60
CA ASN A 146 -8.69 -24.37 16.78
C ASN A 146 -9.35 -24.63 15.42
N ARG A 147 -10.06 -25.76 15.28
CA ARG A 147 -10.74 -26.15 14.03
C ARG A 147 -12.22 -25.72 13.98
N ASP A 148 -12.69 -25.10 15.05
CA ASP A 148 -14.08 -24.69 15.31
C ASP A 148 -14.14 -23.24 15.82
N GLY A 149 -15.30 -22.83 16.35
CA GLY A 149 -15.54 -21.51 16.96
C GLY A 149 -16.01 -20.43 16.01
N ALA A 150 -16.13 -20.74 14.73
CA ALA A 150 -16.69 -19.87 13.71
C ALA A 150 -17.58 -20.65 12.75
N THR A 151 -18.41 -19.94 11.99
CA THR A 151 -19.26 -20.54 10.96
C THR A 151 -18.88 -19.95 9.61
N ASN A 152 -18.74 -20.81 8.59
CA ASN A 152 -18.46 -20.35 7.23
C ASN A 152 -19.74 -19.79 6.56
N ALA A 153 -19.61 -19.30 5.32
CA ALA A 153 -20.75 -18.76 4.58
C ALA A 153 -21.86 -19.79 4.31
N ASP A 154 -21.55 -21.08 4.37
CA ASP A 154 -22.49 -22.20 4.15
C ASP A 154 -23.11 -22.72 5.46
N GLY A 155 -22.90 -22.04 6.59
CA GLY A 155 -23.44 -22.48 7.89
C GLY A 155 -22.64 -23.61 8.55
N LYS A 156 -21.49 -24.02 8.01
CA LYS A 156 -20.68 -25.12 8.57
C LYS A 156 -19.67 -24.62 9.60
N PRO A 157 -19.45 -25.35 10.72
CA PRO A 157 -18.39 -25.05 11.67
C PRO A 157 -17.02 -25.02 10.99
N CYS A 158 -16.24 -24.01 11.34
CA CYS A 158 -14.87 -23.82 10.86
C CYS A 158 -14.04 -23.12 11.93
N SER A 159 -12.72 -23.11 11.73
CA SER A 159 -11.79 -22.42 12.61
C SER A 159 -12.15 -20.94 12.76
N ASP A 160 -12.14 -20.42 13.99
CA ASP A 160 -12.15 -18.99 14.31
C ASP A 160 -10.77 -18.34 14.24
N GLY A 161 -9.73 -19.12 13.98
CA GLY A 161 -8.34 -18.67 13.86
C GLY A 161 -7.58 -18.52 15.18
N SER A 162 -8.25 -18.72 16.32
CA SER A 162 -7.61 -18.68 17.63
C SER A 162 -6.61 -19.82 17.81
N ALA A 163 -5.53 -19.56 18.55
CA ALA A 163 -4.57 -20.59 18.95
C ALA A 163 -5.26 -21.72 19.73
N ALA A 164 -4.91 -22.97 19.40
CA ALA A 164 -5.37 -24.14 20.16
C ALA A 164 -4.77 -24.17 21.57
N ASP A 165 -3.52 -23.74 21.68
CA ASP A 165 -2.83 -23.45 22.94
C ASP A 165 -2.18 -22.07 22.82
N PRO A 166 -2.76 -21.04 23.46
CA PRO A 166 -2.24 -19.69 23.43
C PRO A 166 -0.84 -19.52 24.05
N ASP A 167 -0.39 -20.42 24.93
CA ASP A 167 0.90 -20.24 25.61
C ASP A 167 2.07 -20.80 24.79
N SER A 168 1.81 -21.77 23.90
CA SER A 168 2.80 -22.29 22.94
C SER A 168 2.72 -21.65 21.55
N TYR A 169 1.76 -20.76 21.31
CA TYR A 169 1.64 -20.03 20.04
C TYR A 169 2.68 -18.92 19.93
N ASP A 170 3.47 -18.91 18.85
CA ASP A 170 4.56 -17.94 18.64
C ASP A 170 4.03 -16.58 18.16
N TYR A 171 3.39 -15.84 19.07
CA TYR A 171 2.87 -14.49 18.79
C TYR A 171 3.98 -13.50 18.43
N ARG A 172 5.19 -13.70 18.97
CA ARG A 172 6.36 -12.86 18.67
C ARG A 172 6.72 -12.97 17.20
N ARG A 173 6.94 -14.19 16.68
CA ARG A 173 7.21 -14.40 15.25
C ARG A 173 6.03 -13.94 14.40
N ALA A 174 4.79 -14.18 14.84
CA ALA A 174 3.60 -13.70 14.14
C ALA A 174 3.61 -12.17 13.97
N ALA A 175 3.81 -11.42 15.05
CA ALA A 175 3.86 -9.96 15.04
C ALA A 175 4.99 -9.42 14.14
N ARG A 176 6.19 -10.01 14.24
CA ARG A 176 7.34 -9.63 13.41
C ARG A 176 7.09 -9.89 11.93
N ASP A 177 6.63 -11.09 11.58
CA ASP A 177 6.32 -11.43 10.19
C ASP A 177 5.24 -10.51 9.61
N ILE A 178 4.22 -10.14 10.39
CA ILE A 178 3.19 -9.17 9.98
C ILE A 178 3.84 -7.82 9.65
N VAL A 179 4.69 -7.29 10.54
CA VAL A 179 5.34 -5.99 10.38
C VAL A 179 6.22 -5.95 9.13
N PHE A 180 6.95 -7.03 8.85
CA PHE A 180 7.92 -7.12 7.75
C PHE A 180 7.38 -7.77 6.47
N PHE A 181 6.13 -8.21 6.45
CA PHE A 181 5.46 -8.78 5.28
C PHE A 181 5.55 -7.91 4.01
N PRO A 182 5.40 -6.57 4.06
CA PRO A 182 5.54 -5.74 2.85
C PRO A 182 6.93 -5.87 2.20
N ALA A 183 7.99 -5.93 3.01
CA ALA A 183 9.35 -6.10 2.50
C ALA A 183 9.56 -7.50 1.92
N LEU A 184 8.97 -8.54 2.51
CA LEU A 184 8.97 -9.89 1.94
C LEU A 184 8.30 -9.92 0.57
N PHE A 185 7.12 -9.30 0.45
CA PHE A 185 6.38 -9.25 -0.82
C PHE A 185 7.15 -8.46 -1.90
N ASP A 186 7.77 -7.34 -1.55
CA ASP A 186 8.63 -6.60 -2.49
C ASP A 186 9.79 -7.47 -2.99
N ARG A 187 10.41 -8.28 -2.11
CA ARG A 187 11.45 -9.24 -2.50
C ARG A 187 10.90 -10.35 -3.40
N PHE A 188 9.69 -10.84 -3.15
CA PHE A 188 9.04 -11.83 -4.03
C PHE A 188 8.93 -11.31 -5.46
N VAL A 189 8.40 -10.09 -5.64
CA VAL A 189 8.23 -9.49 -6.97
C VAL A 189 9.59 -9.28 -7.64
N GLN A 190 10.61 -8.82 -6.90
CA GLN A 190 11.96 -8.65 -7.43
C GLN A 190 12.56 -9.99 -7.90
N ASN A 191 12.43 -11.05 -7.09
CA ASN A 191 12.88 -12.39 -7.44
C ASN A 191 12.11 -12.94 -8.64
N TYR A 192 10.81 -12.70 -8.72
CA TYR A 192 9.98 -13.13 -9.84
C TYR A 192 10.42 -12.44 -11.15
N ARG A 193 10.67 -11.13 -11.14
CA ARG A 193 11.24 -10.40 -12.28
C ARG A 193 12.59 -10.94 -12.71
N ARG A 194 13.49 -11.22 -11.76
CA ARG A 194 14.84 -11.76 -12.02
C ARG A 194 14.79 -13.18 -12.60
N ALA A 195 13.92 -14.03 -12.07
CA ALA A 195 13.79 -15.42 -12.47
C ALA A 195 13.15 -15.60 -13.85
N THR A 196 12.23 -14.70 -14.21
CA THR A 196 11.54 -14.72 -15.51
C THR A 196 12.19 -13.85 -16.57
N GLY A 197 12.96 -12.84 -16.17
CA GLY A 197 13.49 -11.82 -17.08
C GLY A 197 12.43 -10.84 -17.58
N ARG A 198 11.22 -10.83 -16.99
CA ARG A 198 10.09 -10.01 -17.45
C ARG A 198 9.76 -8.94 -16.41
N ASP A 199 9.29 -7.77 -16.84
CA ASP A 199 8.79 -6.75 -15.92
C ASP A 199 7.39 -7.13 -15.42
N ILE A 200 7.36 -8.05 -14.45
CA ILE A 200 6.15 -8.58 -13.82
C ILE A 200 5.27 -7.43 -13.31
N GLN A 201 4.07 -7.33 -13.89
CA GLN A 201 3.00 -6.45 -13.44
C GLN A 201 1.94 -7.27 -12.71
N TYR A 202 1.42 -6.69 -11.64
CA TYR A 202 0.41 -7.32 -10.81
C TYR A 202 -0.64 -6.33 -10.30
N PHE A 203 -1.81 -6.87 -9.99
CA PHE A 203 -2.84 -6.28 -9.15
C PHE A 203 -3.08 -7.24 -7.99
N ALA A 204 -2.82 -6.78 -6.76
CA ALA A 204 -2.87 -7.64 -5.59
C ALA A 204 -3.69 -7.02 -4.45
N THR A 205 -4.22 -7.86 -3.58
CA THR A 205 -4.86 -7.46 -2.33
C THR A 205 -4.25 -8.22 -1.15
N VAL A 206 -4.04 -7.51 -0.04
CA VAL A 206 -3.60 -8.09 1.24
C VAL A 206 -4.79 -8.23 2.18
N GLU A 207 -4.95 -9.42 2.73
CA GLU A 207 -6.02 -9.82 3.62
C GLU A 207 -5.45 -10.52 4.85
N PRO A 208 -6.02 -10.30 6.05
CA PRO A 208 -5.72 -11.12 7.20
C PRO A 208 -6.42 -12.48 7.06
N GLN A 209 -5.71 -13.56 7.38
CA GLN A 209 -6.37 -14.81 7.73
C GLN A 209 -7.01 -14.68 9.12
N LYS A 210 -7.92 -15.59 9.47
CA LYS A 210 -8.56 -15.61 10.79
C LYS A 210 -7.56 -15.67 11.96
N ARG A 211 -6.35 -16.19 11.75
CA ARG A 211 -5.28 -16.18 12.78
C ARG A 211 -4.52 -14.85 12.89
N GLY A 212 -4.88 -13.84 12.10
CA GLY A 212 -4.21 -12.53 12.02
C GLY A 212 -3.06 -12.44 10.99
N ALA A 213 -2.56 -13.58 10.50
CA ALA A 213 -1.44 -13.62 9.56
C ALA A 213 -1.80 -13.04 8.17
N PRO A 214 -0.95 -12.16 7.58
CA PRO A 214 -1.12 -11.64 6.24
C PRO A 214 -1.14 -12.75 5.18
N HIS A 215 -2.02 -12.53 4.22
CA HIS A 215 -2.22 -13.35 3.06
C HIS A 215 -2.43 -12.44 1.86
N ILE A 216 -1.81 -12.77 0.73
CA ILE A 216 -1.88 -11.94 -0.47
C ILE A 216 -2.41 -12.73 -1.64
N HIS A 217 -3.36 -12.13 -2.34
CA HIS A 217 -3.86 -12.61 -3.61
C HIS A 217 -3.40 -11.66 -4.70
N MET A 218 -2.88 -12.19 -5.79
CA MET A 218 -2.37 -11.38 -6.90
C MET A 218 -2.83 -11.93 -8.25
N ALA A 219 -3.44 -11.06 -9.03
CA ALA A 219 -3.47 -11.19 -10.47
C ALA A 219 -2.11 -10.77 -11.02
N VAL A 220 -1.46 -11.64 -11.78
CA VAL A 220 -0.18 -11.38 -12.44
C VAL A 220 -0.39 -11.51 -13.94
N ARG A 221 0.06 -10.52 -14.72
CA ARG A 221 -0.01 -10.59 -16.18
C ARG A 221 0.91 -11.70 -16.69
N GLY A 222 0.43 -12.50 -17.63
CA GLY A 222 1.19 -13.59 -18.24
C GLY A 222 1.31 -14.83 -17.37
N THR A 223 1.87 -15.90 -17.93
CA THR A 223 2.01 -17.20 -17.28
C THR A 223 3.45 -17.67 -17.18
N ASP A 224 3.74 -18.34 -16.07
CA ASP A 224 5.00 -18.98 -15.77
C ASP A 224 4.75 -20.37 -15.13
N PRO A 225 5.69 -21.33 -15.20
CA PRO A 225 5.49 -22.65 -14.63
C PRO A 225 5.22 -22.60 -13.13
N ARG A 226 4.25 -23.39 -12.63
CA ARG A 226 3.92 -23.48 -11.19
C ARG A 226 5.15 -23.80 -10.35
N ALA A 227 5.98 -24.73 -10.81
CA ALA A 227 7.23 -25.11 -10.14
C ALA A 227 8.18 -23.92 -9.96
N LEU A 228 8.26 -23.01 -10.94
CA LEU A 228 9.07 -21.80 -10.85
C LEU A 228 8.51 -20.86 -9.78
N ILE A 229 7.19 -20.68 -9.72
CA ILE A 229 6.55 -19.82 -8.70
C ILE A 229 6.79 -20.37 -7.29
N LEU A 230 6.66 -21.68 -7.11
CA LEU A 230 6.96 -22.35 -5.84
C LEU A 230 8.43 -22.17 -5.45
N GLN A 231 9.36 -22.33 -6.40
CA GLN A 231 10.78 -22.10 -6.19
C GLN A 231 11.09 -20.65 -5.83
N ILE A 232 10.46 -19.68 -6.50
CA ILE A 232 10.58 -18.24 -6.18
C ILE A 232 10.11 -17.97 -4.76
N ALA A 233 8.94 -18.49 -4.37
CA ALA A 233 8.42 -18.29 -3.03
C ALA A 233 9.35 -18.91 -1.96
N ALA A 234 9.83 -20.14 -2.18
CA ALA A 234 10.77 -20.82 -1.29
C ALA A 234 12.13 -20.11 -1.18
N ALA A 235 12.60 -19.48 -2.26
CA ALA A 235 13.84 -18.69 -2.28
C ALA A 235 13.68 -17.28 -1.70
N THR A 236 12.45 -16.83 -1.42
CA THR A 236 12.20 -15.44 -1.03
C THR A 236 12.19 -15.29 0.48
N TYR A 237 13.07 -14.41 0.96
CA TYR A 237 13.18 -14.02 2.36
C TYR A 237 13.53 -12.53 2.47
N HIS A 238 13.30 -11.95 3.64
CA HIS A 238 13.81 -10.64 4.00
C HIS A 238 14.50 -10.70 5.36
N GLN A 239 15.77 -10.27 5.39
CA GLN A 239 16.56 -10.13 6.61
C GLN A 239 16.45 -8.70 7.13
N VAL A 240 16.07 -8.59 8.41
CA VAL A 240 15.93 -7.31 9.12
C VAL A 240 17.23 -7.04 9.86
N TRP A 241 18.05 -6.18 9.28
CA TRP A 241 19.36 -5.79 9.81
C TRP A 241 19.25 -4.56 10.72
N TRP A 242 18.50 -4.69 11.80
CA TRP A 242 18.26 -3.65 12.81
C TRP A 242 18.89 -4.04 14.14
N PRO A 243 18.97 -3.13 15.14
CA PRO A 243 19.26 -3.53 16.51
C PRO A 243 18.28 -4.62 16.93
N HIS A 244 18.74 -5.60 17.71
CA HIS A 244 17.86 -6.66 18.19
C HIS A 244 16.76 -6.09 19.09
N PHE A 245 15.56 -6.64 18.93
CA PHE A 245 14.36 -6.26 19.67
C PHE A 245 13.69 -7.51 20.24
N ASP A 246 14.51 -8.43 20.73
CA ASP A 246 14.07 -9.57 21.52
C ASP A 246 13.74 -9.12 22.95
N PRO A 247 12.95 -9.91 23.71
CA PRO A 247 12.64 -9.57 25.10
C PRO A 247 13.89 -9.30 25.94
N ASP A 248 14.99 -10.01 25.68
CA ASP A 248 16.26 -9.83 26.37
C ASP A 248 16.96 -8.50 26.06
N ASN A 249 16.52 -7.79 25.01
CA ASN A 249 17.01 -6.45 24.65
C ASN A 249 16.08 -5.33 25.15
N GLU A 250 14.90 -5.65 25.69
CA GLU A 250 14.00 -4.64 26.27
C GLU A 250 14.65 -4.09 27.55
N GLN A 251 15.09 -2.84 27.49
CA GLN A 251 15.76 -2.15 28.60
C GLN A 251 14.77 -1.39 29.48
N TYR A 252 13.66 -0.93 28.90
CA TYR A 252 12.67 -0.08 29.57
C TYR A 252 11.27 -0.69 29.50
N THR A 253 10.54 -0.59 30.60
CA THR A 253 9.19 -1.17 30.76
C THR A 253 8.16 -0.10 31.06
N ASP A 254 6.87 -0.48 31.04
CA ASP A 254 5.80 0.46 31.36
C ASP A 254 5.95 0.95 32.82
N GLY A 255 5.98 2.27 33.00
CA GLY A 255 6.23 2.92 34.29
C GLY A 255 7.68 3.33 34.52
N HIS A 256 8.61 2.83 33.71
CA HIS A 256 10.03 3.18 33.77
C HIS A 256 10.58 3.36 32.35
N MET A 257 10.22 4.49 31.74
CA MET A 257 10.51 4.82 30.34
C MET A 257 11.49 5.99 30.24
N PRO A 258 12.27 6.08 29.14
CA PRO A 258 13.13 7.23 28.89
C PRO A 258 12.38 8.55 28.88
N VAL A 259 13.03 9.61 29.37
CA VAL A 259 12.47 10.96 29.45
C VAL A 259 13.13 11.89 28.44
N TRP A 260 12.40 12.89 27.96
CA TRP A 260 12.95 13.86 27.01
C TRP A 260 13.83 14.87 27.75
N ASP A 261 15.09 15.00 27.33
CA ASP A 261 15.98 16.06 27.80
C ASP A 261 16.04 17.20 26.77
N TYR A 262 15.65 18.40 27.19
CA TYR A 262 15.61 19.59 26.33
C TYR A 262 17.00 20.13 25.97
N THR A 263 18.00 19.87 26.80
CA THR A 263 19.39 20.32 26.58
C THR A 263 20.10 19.41 25.57
N ALA A 264 19.95 18.09 25.74
CA ALA A 264 20.51 17.09 24.84
C ALA A 264 19.69 16.95 23.55
N GLY A 265 18.47 17.49 23.52
CA GLY A 265 17.55 17.43 22.38
C GLY A 265 17.13 16.00 22.04
N ARG A 266 17.12 15.10 23.03
CA ARG A 266 17.01 13.66 22.83
C ARG A 266 16.49 12.95 24.10
N PHE A 267 16.01 11.72 23.98
CA PHE A 267 15.62 10.91 25.14
C PHE A 267 16.85 10.43 25.91
N VAL A 268 16.74 10.47 27.24
CA VAL A 268 17.78 10.04 28.19
C VAL A 268 17.20 8.96 29.11
N ASP A 269 18.10 8.17 29.70
CA ASP A 269 17.76 7.25 30.77
C ASP A 269 17.19 8.01 31.99
N PRO A 270 16.07 7.55 32.59
CA PRO A 270 15.41 8.28 33.66
C PRO A 270 16.16 8.26 35.00
N ASP A 271 17.08 7.33 35.23
CA ASP A 271 17.79 7.17 36.52
C ASP A 271 19.12 7.92 36.54
N ASN A 272 19.91 7.83 35.46
CA ASN A 272 21.24 8.43 35.42
C ASN A 272 21.36 9.64 34.46
N GLY A 273 20.32 9.91 33.66
CA GLY A 273 20.32 11.01 32.69
C GLY A 273 21.23 10.81 31.49
N GLU A 274 21.77 9.60 31.27
CA GLU A 274 22.63 9.30 30.14
C GLU A 274 21.83 9.36 28.83
N PRO A 275 22.34 10.08 27.79
CA PRO A 275 21.65 10.16 26.52
C PRO A 275 21.60 8.81 25.80
N LEU A 276 20.39 8.41 25.40
CA LEU A 276 20.23 7.21 24.60
C LEU A 276 20.89 7.37 23.22
N PRO A 277 21.49 6.31 22.66
CA PRO A 277 21.98 6.32 21.30
C PRO A 277 20.84 6.61 20.32
N SER A 278 21.10 7.51 19.39
CA SER A 278 20.23 7.72 18.22
C SER A 278 20.18 6.48 17.36
N TRP A 279 19.14 6.38 16.53
CA TRP A 279 19.01 5.31 15.54
C TRP A 279 20.26 5.16 14.67
N ASP A 280 20.84 6.27 14.21
CA ASP A 280 22.00 6.21 13.33
C ASP A 280 23.25 5.74 14.08
N GLU A 281 23.48 6.20 15.32
CA GLU A 281 24.55 5.71 16.20
C GLU A 281 24.38 4.21 16.52
N ALA A 282 23.16 3.76 16.84
CA ALA A 282 22.87 2.35 17.06
C ALA A 282 23.15 1.49 15.81
N MET A 283 22.84 2.02 14.63
CA MET A 283 23.14 1.35 13.37
C MET A 283 24.64 1.34 13.05
N ASP A 284 25.37 2.41 13.41
CA ASP A 284 26.82 2.50 13.25
C ASP A 284 27.55 1.49 14.15
N MET A 285 27.08 1.30 15.38
CA MET A 285 27.57 0.23 16.27
C MET A 285 27.35 -1.17 15.68
N LEU A 286 26.23 -1.41 15.00
CA LEU A 286 26.01 -2.68 14.32
C LEU A 286 26.95 -2.89 13.13
N ASP A 287 27.38 -1.80 12.47
CA ASP A 287 28.30 -1.86 11.33
C ASP A 287 29.74 -2.22 11.78
N THR A 288 30.07 -2.12 13.08
CA THR A 288 31.38 -2.56 13.63
C THR A 288 31.42 -4.02 14.06
N VAL A 289 30.31 -4.75 13.98
CA VAL A 289 30.23 -6.16 14.38
C VAL A 289 30.48 -7.06 13.17
N ASP A 290 31.55 -7.86 13.21
CA ASP A 290 31.97 -8.72 12.09
C ASP A 290 30.96 -9.83 11.77
N ASP A 291 30.45 -10.52 12.80
CA ASP A 291 29.50 -11.64 12.68
C ASP A 291 28.11 -11.25 13.21
N LEU A 292 27.52 -10.21 12.62
CA LEU A 292 26.17 -9.79 12.98
C LEU A 292 25.12 -10.78 12.44
N GLU A 293 24.19 -11.19 13.31
CA GLU A 293 22.96 -11.89 12.90
C GLU A 293 21.82 -10.90 12.63
N PRO A 294 20.89 -11.20 11.71
CA PRO A 294 19.73 -10.35 11.50
C PRO A 294 18.76 -10.47 12.69
N ALA A 295 18.25 -9.33 13.17
CA ALA A 295 17.24 -9.28 14.24
C ALA A 295 15.95 -10.06 13.94
N HIS A 296 15.63 -10.23 12.65
CA HIS A 296 14.54 -11.10 12.21
C HIS A 296 14.73 -11.57 10.76
N VAL A 297 14.26 -12.76 10.44
CA VAL A 297 14.14 -13.25 9.05
C VAL A 297 12.71 -13.67 8.79
N VAL A 298 12.07 -12.99 7.84
CA VAL A 298 10.71 -13.32 7.41
C VAL A 298 10.74 -14.10 6.09
N THR A 299 9.88 -15.12 5.98
CA THR A 299 9.72 -16.01 4.81
C THR A 299 8.24 -16.32 4.58
N PHE A 300 7.89 -16.83 3.38
CA PHE A 300 6.56 -17.42 3.18
C PHE A 300 6.43 -18.78 3.88
N GLY A 301 5.19 -19.25 4.06
CA GLY A 301 4.91 -20.57 4.60
C GLY A 301 5.43 -21.69 3.69
N LYS A 302 5.83 -22.82 4.30
CA LYS A 302 6.47 -23.94 3.60
C LYS A 302 5.57 -24.64 2.56
N GLN A 303 4.25 -24.53 2.73
CA GLN A 303 3.26 -25.19 1.87
C GLN A 303 2.44 -24.12 1.16
N ILE A 304 2.81 -23.81 -0.08
CA ILE A 304 1.91 -23.14 -1.03
C ILE A 304 1.23 -24.25 -1.82
N ASP A 305 -0.08 -24.41 -1.65
CA ASP A 305 -0.83 -25.43 -2.38
C ASP A 305 -0.76 -25.10 -3.89
N PRO A 306 -0.40 -26.03 -4.78
CA PRO A 306 -0.43 -25.78 -6.23
C PRO A 306 -1.78 -25.25 -6.75
N LYS A 307 -2.89 -25.50 -6.04
CA LYS A 307 -4.23 -24.95 -6.32
C LYS A 307 -4.30 -23.43 -6.12
N ASP A 308 -3.39 -22.86 -5.35
CA ASP A 308 -3.25 -21.42 -5.10
C ASP A 308 -2.52 -20.71 -6.24
N ILE A 309 -2.05 -21.46 -7.25
CA ILE A 309 -1.35 -20.96 -8.43
C ILE A 309 -2.12 -21.41 -9.68
N ARG A 310 -2.93 -20.51 -10.23
CA ARG A 310 -3.85 -20.81 -11.35
C ARG A 310 -3.49 -20.01 -12.59
N GLY A 311 -3.61 -20.64 -13.75
CA GLY A 311 -3.71 -19.93 -15.02
C GLY A 311 -5.17 -19.55 -15.27
N VAL A 312 -5.40 -18.32 -15.71
CA VAL A 312 -6.72 -17.74 -15.92
C VAL A 312 -6.75 -17.14 -17.33
N LEU A 313 -7.80 -17.45 -18.10
CA LEU A 313 -8.02 -16.86 -19.42
C LEU A 313 -8.82 -15.56 -19.30
N GLY A 314 -8.44 -14.56 -20.10
CA GLY A 314 -9.17 -13.30 -20.22
C GLY A 314 -10.59 -13.49 -20.76
N GLY A 315 -11.50 -12.60 -20.37
CA GLY A 315 -12.92 -12.68 -20.75
C GLY A 315 -13.71 -13.84 -20.13
N SER A 316 -13.10 -14.65 -19.25
CA SER A 316 -13.78 -15.76 -18.58
C SER A 316 -14.56 -15.32 -17.33
N GLU A 317 -15.54 -16.13 -16.94
CA GLU A 317 -16.24 -15.97 -15.65
C GLU A 317 -15.27 -16.11 -14.47
N GLU A 318 -14.28 -17.01 -14.59
CA GLU A 318 -13.24 -17.19 -13.58
C GLU A 318 -12.42 -15.92 -13.35
N ALA A 319 -12.00 -15.23 -14.42
CA ALA A 319 -11.31 -13.94 -14.32
C ALA A 319 -12.15 -12.90 -13.59
N SER A 320 -13.44 -12.79 -13.93
CA SER A 320 -14.38 -11.86 -13.29
C SER A 320 -14.57 -12.15 -11.80
N ARG A 321 -14.67 -13.43 -11.42
CA ARG A 321 -14.74 -13.85 -10.02
C ARG A 321 -13.48 -13.48 -9.25
N HIS A 322 -12.30 -13.71 -9.82
CA HIS A 322 -11.02 -13.33 -9.20
C HIS A 322 -10.87 -11.82 -9.05
N VAL A 323 -11.28 -11.01 -10.04
CA VAL A 323 -11.31 -9.54 -9.90
C VAL A 323 -12.28 -9.10 -8.79
N GLY A 324 -13.46 -9.73 -8.73
CA GLY A 324 -14.43 -9.49 -7.66
C GLY A 324 -13.85 -9.76 -6.28
N TYR A 325 -13.00 -10.78 -6.17
CA TYR A 325 -12.28 -11.15 -4.95
C TYR A 325 -11.15 -10.17 -4.61
N LEU A 326 -10.27 -9.83 -5.56
CA LEU A 326 -9.18 -8.84 -5.39
C LEU A 326 -9.67 -7.47 -4.92
N THR A 327 -10.92 -7.13 -5.22
CA THR A 327 -11.54 -5.84 -4.88
C THR A 327 -12.51 -5.92 -3.71
N LYS A 328 -12.76 -7.12 -3.15
CA LYS A 328 -13.73 -7.37 -2.08
C LYS A 328 -13.44 -6.53 -0.83
N TYR A 329 -12.17 -6.42 -0.45
CA TYR A 329 -11.75 -5.76 0.79
C TYR A 329 -11.16 -4.37 0.59
N LEU A 330 -11.26 -3.80 -0.62
CA LEU A 330 -10.78 -2.45 -0.90
C LEU A 330 -11.32 -1.42 0.11
N THR A 331 -12.57 -1.58 0.52
CA THR A 331 -13.31 -0.60 1.31
C THR A 331 -13.77 -1.10 2.67
N LYS A 332 -13.61 -2.39 2.97
CA LYS A 332 -13.86 -2.94 4.31
C LYS A 332 -12.75 -2.49 5.25
N SER A 333 -13.09 -2.05 6.46
CA SER A 333 -12.07 -1.77 7.49
C SER A 333 -11.33 -3.07 7.87
N ILE A 334 -10.08 -2.99 8.33
CA ILE A 334 -9.34 -4.21 8.76
C ILE A 334 -10.10 -4.85 9.91
N ALA A 335 -10.53 -4.03 10.88
CA ALA A 335 -11.40 -4.39 11.99
C ALA A 335 -12.61 -5.26 11.60
N GLU A 336 -13.35 -4.92 10.54
CA GLU A 336 -14.48 -5.74 10.06
C GLU A 336 -14.09 -7.14 9.56
N VAL A 337 -12.84 -7.35 9.13
CA VAL A 337 -12.36 -8.66 8.64
C VAL A 337 -11.84 -9.53 9.78
N ILE A 338 -11.30 -8.90 10.82
CA ILE A 338 -10.74 -9.56 12.01
C ILE A 338 -11.69 -9.47 13.22
N GLU A 339 -12.98 -9.24 12.99
CA GLU A 339 -13.95 -9.22 14.09
C GLU A 339 -14.00 -10.62 14.73
N PRO A 340 -13.71 -10.73 16.04
CA PRO A 340 -13.67 -12.02 16.71
C PRO A 340 -15.07 -12.63 16.77
N GLN A 341 -15.19 -13.90 16.37
CA GLN A 341 -16.46 -14.65 16.42
C GLN A 341 -16.63 -15.46 17.71
N SER A 342 -15.63 -15.43 18.60
CA SER A 342 -15.60 -16.14 19.88
C SER A 342 -14.72 -15.37 20.88
N ALA A 343 -14.91 -15.62 22.18
CA ALA A 343 -14.09 -15.00 23.23
C ALA A 343 -12.60 -15.35 23.07
N ARG A 344 -12.27 -16.62 22.82
CA ARG A 344 -10.89 -17.06 22.58
C ARG A 344 -10.25 -16.43 21.33
N ALA A 345 -11.04 -16.09 20.30
CA ALA A 345 -10.53 -15.34 19.15
C ALA A 345 -10.23 -13.88 19.51
N ALA A 346 -11.04 -13.27 20.38
CA ALA A 346 -10.76 -11.94 20.91
C ALA A 346 -9.43 -11.95 21.70
N ASP A 347 -9.28 -12.91 22.63
CA ASP A 347 -8.06 -13.09 23.44
C ASP A 347 -6.82 -13.34 22.56
N HIS A 348 -6.96 -14.17 21.52
CA HIS A 348 -5.90 -14.41 20.53
C HIS A 348 -5.46 -13.10 19.86
N TYR A 349 -6.40 -12.26 19.45
CA TYR A 349 -6.08 -10.96 18.85
C TYR A 349 -5.51 -9.96 19.85
N ASP A 350 -5.90 -10.02 21.12
CA ASP A 350 -5.33 -9.17 22.18
C ASP A 350 -3.88 -9.57 22.47
N ARG A 351 -3.58 -10.87 22.56
CA ARG A 351 -2.19 -11.37 22.69
C ARG A 351 -1.33 -10.97 21.49
N LEU A 352 -1.84 -11.12 20.27
CA LEU A 352 -1.14 -10.68 19.06
C LEU A 352 -0.90 -9.16 19.05
N HIS A 353 -1.90 -8.38 19.50
CA HIS A 353 -1.78 -6.92 19.57
C HIS A 353 -0.76 -6.47 20.63
N ALA A 354 -0.69 -7.16 21.77
CA ALA A 354 0.31 -6.90 22.80
C ALA A 354 1.74 -7.06 22.23
N GLU A 355 2.02 -8.14 21.49
CA GLU A 355 3.31 -8.35 20.83
C GLU A 355 3.59 -7.30 19.73
N LEU A 356 2.57 -6.90 18.96
CA LEU A 356 2.69 -5.81 17.99
C LEU A 356 3.03 -4.47 18.66
N CYS A 357 2.57 -4.22 19.89
CA CYS A 357 2.91 -3.00 20.63
C CYS A 357 4.38 -2.95 21.07
N LYS A 358 5.05 -4.10 21.13
CA LYS A 358 6.47 -4.22 21.45
C LYS A 358 7.37 -4.35 20.22
N THR A 359 6.84 -4.72 19.07
CA THR A 359 7.64 -4.94 17.85
C THR A 359 7.90 -3.62 17.09
N PRO A 360 9.14 -3.11 16.98
CA PRO A 360 9.40 -1.88 16.21
C PRO A 360 9.04 -2.02 14.72
N CYS A 361 8.34 -1.03 14.15
CA CYS A 361 7.86 -1.11 12.76
C CYS A 361 8.64 -0.29 11.72
N SER A 362 9.49 0.64 12.16
CA SER A 362 10.30 1.51 11.30
C SER A 362 11.40 2.20 12.13
N PRO A 363 12.41 2.82 11.50
CA PRO A 363 13.42 3.62 12.21
C PRO A 363 12.85 4.76 13.07
N ASN A 364 11.68 5.29 12.69
CA ASN A 364 11.01 6.40 13.40
C ASN A 364 10.01 5.88 14.47
N CYS A 365 10.01 4.58 14.76
CA CYS A 365 9.02 3.98 15.65
C CYS A 365 9.33 4.30 17.11
N GLY A 366 8.40 4.96 17.82
CA GLY A 366 8.53 5.27 19.26
C GLY A 366 8.73 4.05 20.17
N VAL A 367 8.47 2.84 19.67
CA VAL A 367 8.73 1.58 20.37
C VAL A 367 10.23 1.34 20.59
N TRP A 368 11.11 1.94 19.77
CA TRP A 368 12.58 1.86 19.98
C TRP A 368 13.04 2.35 21.35
N LEU A 369 12.28 3.24 21.98
CA LEU A 369 12.58 3.72 23.33
C LEU A 369 12.46 2.63 24.40
N ARG A 370 11.74 1.52 24.14
CA ARG A 370 11.78 0.33 25.00
C ARG A 370 13.14 -0.37 24.97
N TYR A 371 13.84 -0.25 23.85
CA TYR A 371 15.11 -0.91 23.56
C TYR A 371 16.29 0.05 23.72
N GLY A 372 16.10 1.17 24.41
CA GLY A 372 17.15 2.16 24.66
C GLY A 372 17.67 2.86 23.41
N ILE A 373 16.86 2.97 22.35
CA ILE A 373 17.26 3.63 21.11
C ILE A 373 16.34 4.80 20.82
N ASN A 374 16.93 5.96 20.54
CA ASN A 374 16.18 7.15 20.17
C ASN A 374 15.78 7.09 18.68
N PRO A 375 14.49 7.01 18.35
CA PRO A 375 14.04 6.81 16.97
C PRO A 375 14.31 8.02 16.09
N LYS A 376 14.44 7.79 14.78
CA LYS A 376 14.64 8.88 13.81
C LYS A 376 13.51 9.91 13.87
N GLY A 377 13.89 11.18 14.04
CA GLY A 377 12.96 12.31 14.10
C GLY A 377 12.12 12.34 15.39
N ALA A 378 12.61 11.76 16.48
CA ALA A 378 11.99 11.92 17.79
C ALA A 378 11.97 13.40 18.21
N THR A 379 10.94 13.77 18.95
CA THR A 379 10.75 15.11 19.54
C THR A 379 10.25 14.95 20.97
N ASP A 380 10.17 16.05 21.71
CA ASP A 380 9.50 16.16 23.01
C ASP A 380 8.07 15.58 23.01
N LYS A 381 7.39 15.61 21.87
CA LYS A 381 6.04 15.07 21.66
C LYS A 381 6.00 13.57 21.37
N THR A 382 7.14 12.92 21.21
CA THR A 382 7.21 11.45 21.04
C THR A 382 6.86 10.80 22.36
N GLN A 383 5.94 9.82 22.34
CA GLN A 383 5.58 9.09 23.55
C GLN A 383 6.44 7.82 23.65
N PRO A 384 7.24 7.65 24.72
CA PRO A 384 8.04 6.45 24.92
C PRO A 384 7.24 5.15 24.85
N GLY A 385 7.78 4.17 24.14
CA GLY A 385 7.19 2.83 23.99
C GLY A 385 5.87 2.78 23.22
N ARG A 386 5.43 3.89 22.61
CA ARG A 386 4.18 3.97 21.84
C ARG A 386 4.42 4.55 20.46
N CYS A 387 3.85 3.91 19.44
CA CYS A 387 3.90 4.40 18.06
C CYS A 387 2.49 4.62 17.51
N LYS A 388 2.25 5.80 16.93
CA LYS A 388 0.98 6.18 16.29
C LYS A 388 0.74 5.48 14.94
N GLY A 389 1.72 4.70 14.48
CA GLY A 389 1.70 3.99 13.21
C GLY A 389 0.59 2.94 13.15
N LYS A 390 0.04 2.71 11.96
CA LYS A 390 -1.01 1.70 11.74
C LYS A 390 -0.58 0.27 12.04
N ALA A 391 0.69 -0.01 12.27
CA ALA A 391 1.12 -1.35 12.69
C ALA A 391 0.67 -1.68 14.12
N HIS A 392 0.51 -0.68 14.99
CA HIS A 392 0.27 -0.88 16.42
C HIS A 392 -1.17 -0.62 16.84
N ARG A 393 -2.08 -0.35 15.90
CA ARG A 393 -3.49 -0.19 16.21
C ARG A 393 -4.14 -1.56 16.32
N ARG A 394 -4.98 -1.75 17.33
CA ARG A 394 -5.73 -3.01 17.50
C ARG A 394 -6.59 -3.33 16.28
N GLU A 395 -7.24 -2.31 15.72
CA GLU A 395 -8.12 -2.39 14.54
C GLU A 395 -7.43 -2.89 13.26
N THR A 396 -6.10 -2.84 13.20
CA THR A 396 -5.33 -3.20 12.01
C THR A 396 -4.50 -4.47 12.20
N LEU A 397 -4.27 -4.91 13.45
CA LEU A 397 -3.41 -6.04 13.81
C LEU A 397 -2.14 -6.12 12.92
N GLY A 398 -1.40 -5.02 12.82
CA GLY A 398 -0.14 -4.98 12.09
C GLY A 398 -0.24 -4.83 10.56
N LEU A 399 -1.43 -5.00 9.95
CA LEU A 399 -1.66 -4.80 8.52
C LEU A 399 -1.64 -3.31 8.14
N ARG A 400 -0.43 -2.77 8.04
CA ARG A 400 -0.14 -1.40 7.61
C ARG A 400 -0.30 -1.22 6.09
N GLY A 401 -0.71 -0.02 5.67
CA GLY A 401 -0.58 0.43 4.29
C GLY A 401 -1.84 0.29 3.42
N ARG A 402 -1.62 0.22 2.10
CA ARG A 402 -2.68 0.10 1.09
C ARG A 402 -3.01 -1.37 0.91
N ARG A 403 -4.28 -1.76 1.12
CA ARG A 403 -4.72 -3.15 0.90
C ARG A 403 -4.55 -3.60 -0.53
N VAL A 404 -4.89 -2.71 -1.48
CA VAL A 404 -4.77 -2.98 -2.91
C VAL A 404 -3.47 -2.40 -3.44
N LEU A 405 -2.61 -3.29 -3.91
CA LEU A 405 -1.28 -3.02 -4.47
C LEU A 405 -1.37 -3.21 -5.98
N VAL A 406 -1.06 -2.15 -6.73
CA VAL A 406 -1.14 -2.19 -8.19
C VAL A 406 0.18 -1.71 -8.76
N SER A 407 0.74 -2.48 -9.69
CA SER A 407 1.95 -2.11 -10.39
C SER A 407 1.72 -0.86 -11.25
N ARG A 408 2.75 -0.02 -11.39
CA ARG A 408 2.64 1.26 -12.10
C ARG A 408 2.22 1.08 -13.57
N ARG A 409 2.79 0.10 -14.27
CA ARG A 409 2.49 -0.22 -15.68
C ARG A 409 1.41 -1.30 -15.81
N TRP A 410 0.48 -1.37 -14.84
CA TRP A 410 -0.67 -2.26 -14.94
C TRP A 410 -1.60 -1.84 -16.08
N THR A 411 -1.91 -0.56 -16.22
CA THR A 411 -2.69 -0.05 -17.39
C THR A 411 -1.98 1.09 -18.10
N GLY A 412 -0.87 1.60 -17.55
CA GLY A 412 -0.29 2.89 -17.94
C GLY A 412 -1.11 4.10 -17.47
N LYS A 413 -2.31 3.86 -16.91
CA LYS A 413 -3.26 4.87 -16.44
C LYS A 413 -3.28 5.00 -14.92
N THR A 414 -3.64 6.18 -14.44
CA THR A 414 -3.90 6.42 -13.02
C THR A 414 -5.38 6.37 -12.67
N LEU A 415 -5.71 6.33 -11.37
CA LEU A 415 -7.12 6.34 -10.94
C LEU A 415 -7.90 7.57 -11.44
N PRO A 416 -7.32 8.79 -11.45
CA PRO A 416 -7.93 9.93 -12.13
C PRO A 416 -8.20 9.69 -13.63
N ASP A 417 -7.28 9.06 -14.35
CA ASP A 417 -7.46 8.75 -15.78
C ASP A 417 -8.59 7.74 -15.96
N HIS A 418 -8.61 6.64 -15.19
CA HIS A 418 -9.74 5.69 -15.17
C HIS A 418 -11.08 6.36 -14.86
N LYS A 419 -11.08 7.35 -13.95
CA LYS A 419 -12.29 8.13 -13.62
C LYS A 419 -12.70 9.05 -14.77
N ALA A 420 -11.74 9.64 -15.46
CA ALA A 420 -11.97 10.49 -16.63
C ALA A 420 -12.53 9.66 -17.80
N ASP A 421 -11.95 8.50 -18.10
CA ASP A 421 -12.42 7.58 -19.14
C ASP A 421 -13.88 7.18 -18.92
N ARG A 422 -14.26 6.86 -17.67
CA ARG A 422 -15.66 6.58 -17.31
C ARG A 422 -16.57 7.78 -17.52
N ALA A 423 -16.12 8.97 -17.14
CA ALA A 423 -16.90 10.18 -17.29
C ALA A 423 -17.10 10.52 -18.78
N GLU A 424 -16.06 10.32 -19.58
CA GLU A 424 -16.07 10.52 -21.03
C GLU A 424 -16.97 9.50 -21.74
N PHE A 425 -16.91 8.23 -21.35
CA PHE A 425 -17.84 7.20 -21.84
C PHE A 425 -19.31 7.60 -21.59
N VAL A 426 -19.63 8.01 -20.36
CA VAL A 426 -20.99 8.47 -20.02
C VAL A 426 -21.36 9.71 -20.82
N ARG A 427 -20.43 10.65 -21.02
CA ARG A 427 -20.65 11.87 -21.83
C ARG A 427 -20.97 11.51 -23.28
N GLN A 428 -20.21 10.60 -23.89
CA GLN A 428 -20.42 10.15 -25.27
C GLN A 428 -21.76 9.41 -25.42
N LEU A 429 -22.08 8.52 -24.48
CA LEU A 429 -23.35 7.79 -24.49
C LEU A 429 -24.55 8.74 -24.39
N LEU A 430 -24.52 9.71 -23.48
CA LEU A 430 -25.58 10.73 -23.36
C LEU A 430 -25.69 11.60 -24.62
N ALA A 431 -24.58 11.91 -25.28
CA ALA A 431 -24.58 12.70 -26.51
C ALA A 431 -25.29 11.98 -27.67
N GLN A 432 -25.30 10.64 -27.71
CA GLN A 432 -26.00 9.86 -28.74
C GLN A 432 -27.52 10.07 -28.71
N VAL A 433 -28.09 10.41 -27.56
CA VAL A 433 -29.50 10.77 -27.40
C VAL A 433 -29.72 12.28 -27.26
N GLY A 434 -28.75 13.09 -27.70
CA GLY A 434 -28.84 14.54 -27.72
C GLY A 434 -28.69 15.22 -26.34
N ILE A 435 -28.30 14.48 -25.31
CA ILE A 435 -28.10 15.05 -23.96
C ILE A 435 -26.66 15.53 -23.83
N GLN A 436 -26.47 16.85 -23.87
CA GLN A 436 -25.17 17.48 -23.67
C GLN A 436 -25.04 18.04 -22.26
N LYS A 437 -23.83 17.95 -21.70
CA LYS A 437 -23.52 18.60 -20.42
C LYS A 437 -23.41 20.11 -20.66
N PRO A 438 -24.01 20.96 -19.81
CA PRO A 438 -23.86 22.40 -19.93
C PRO A 438 -22.38 22.79 -19.83
N ASP A 439 -21.96 23.73 -20.68
CA ASP A 439 -20.61 24.29 -20.64
C ASP A 439 -20.45 25.17 -19.39
N THR A 440 -19.53 24.76 -18.52
CA THR A 440 -19.19 25.46 -17.28
C THR A 440 -17.79 26.06 -17.32
N SER A 441 -17.14 26.11 -18.49
CA SER A 441 -15.77 26.66 -18.65
C SER A 441 -15.66 28.11 -18.18
N ARG A 442 -16.74 28.88 -18.33
CA ARG A 442 -16.86 30.28 -17.89
C ARG A 442 -17.22 30.48 -16.42
N LEU A 443 -17.41 29.39 -15.64
CA LEU A 443 -17.85 29.47 -14.24
C LEU A 443 -16.68 29.20 -13.30
N ILE A 444 -16.52 30.05 -12.28
CA ILE A 444 -15.64 29.79 -11.14
C ILE A 444 -16.49 29.22 -10.01
N VAL A 445 -16.26 27.98 -9.63
CA VAL A 445 -16.97 27.32 -8.51
C VAL A 445 -16.11 27.43 -7.26
N LYS A 446 -16.62 28.11 -6.24
CA LYS A 446 -15.96 28.23 -4.92
C LYS A 446 -16.76 27.49 -3.85
N PRO A 447 -16.10 26.93 -2.82
CA PRO A 447 -16.79 26.47 -1.61
C PRO A 447 -17.61 27.62 -1.02
N VAL A 448 -18.72 27.30 -0.39
CA VAL A 448 -19.52 28.33 0.28
C VAL A 448 -18.87 28.69 1.61
N GLU A 449 -18.83 29.98 1.93
CA GLU A 449 -18.30 30.49 3.19
C GLU A 449 -19.16 30.07 4.39
N PRO A 450 -18.56 29.80 5.57
CA PRO A 450 -19.31 29.55 6.79
C PRO A 450 -20.26 30.72 7.12
N GLY A 451 -21.56 30.43 7.25
CA GLY A 451 -22.57 31.43 7.62
C GLY A 451 -23.23 32.18 6.45
N ASP A 452 -22.93 31.82 5.20
CA ASP A 452 -23.62 32.40 4.04
C ASP A 452 -25.12 32.09 4.08
N LYS A 453 -25.93 33.15 4.16
CA LYS A 453 -27.40 33.09 4.27
C LYS A 453 -28.09 32.75 2.95
N ASN A 454 -27.38 32.81 1.83
CA ASN A 454 -27.91 32.47 0.51
C ASN A 454 -27.86 30.97 0.22
N VAL A 455 -27.29 30.18 1.14
CA VAL A 455 -27.25 28.72 1.01
C VAL A 455 -28.63 28.14 1.33
N PRO A 456 -29.24 27.38 0.40
CA PRO A 456 -30.47 26.68 0.71
C PRO A 456 -30.28 25.74 1.93
N PRO A 457 -31.32 25.53 2.75
CA PRO A 457 -31.26 24.58 3.85
C PRO A 457 -30.74 23.21 3.39
N ARG A 458 -30.00 22.51 4.26
CA ARG A 458 -29.38 21.21 3.94
C ARG A 458 -30.38 20.21 3.35
N GLU A 459 -31.59 20.18 3.88
CA GLU A 459 -32.67 19.29 3.40
C GLU A 459 -33.05 19.58 1.95
N HIS A 460 -33.11 20.84 1.56
CA HIS A 460 -33.39 21.25 0.17
C HIS A 460 -32.25 20.82 -0.76
N LEU A 461 -31.00 20.98 -0.34
CA LEU A 461 -29.83 20.52 -1.12
C LEU A 461 -29.82 18.99 -1.29
N VAL A 462 -30.22 18.25 -0.25
CA VAL A 462 -30.36 16.79 -0.31
C VAL A 462 -31.49 16.39 -1.28
N MET A 463 -32.67 17.00 -1.18
CA MET A 463 -33.79 16.72 -2.08
C MET A 463 -33.46 17.06 -3.55
N ALA A 464 -32.82 18.21 -3.80
CA ALA A 464 -32.33 18.58 -5.12
C ALA A 464 -31.30 17.56 -5.65
N SER A 465 -30.40 17.08 -4.80
CA SER A 465 -29.43 16.04 -5.16
C SER A 465 -30.09 14.71 -5.50
N ILE A 466 -31.16 14.32 -4.79
CA ILE A 466 -31.95 13.11 -5.08
C ILE A 466 -32.66 13.25 -6.43
N ALA A 467 -33.37 14.35 -6.66
CA ALA A 467 -34.06 14.63 -7.93
C ALA A 467 -33.08 14.61 -9.12
N GLN A 468 -31.91 15.24 -8.95
CA GLN A 468 -30.85 15.24 -9.95
C GLN A 468 -30.35 13.81 -10.25
N ARG A 469 -30.18 12.95 -9.23
CA ARG A 469 -29.77 11.56 -9.42
C ARG A 469 -30.83 10.71 -10.13
N ILE A 470 -32.10 10.90 -9.79
CA ILE A 470 -33.22 10.24 -10.49
C ILE A 470 -33.21 10.62 -11.97
N LYS A 471 -33.07 11.92 -12.26
CA LYS A 471 -32.96 12.44 -13.63
C LYS A 471 -31.76 11.83 -14.36
N TRP A 472 -30.57 11.83 -13.75
CA TRP A 472 -29.37 11.25 -14.36
C TRP A 472 -29.50 9.75 -14.63
N ARG A 473 -30.12 8.99 -13.71
CA ARG A 473 -30.38 7.57 -13.90
C ARG A 473 -31.31 7.33 -15.09
N ALA A 474 -32.42 8.08 -15.18
CA ALA A 474 -33.34 7.99 -16.32
C ALA A 474 -32.65 8.35 -17.66
N GLN A 475 -31.87 9.44 -17.68
CA GLN A 475 -31.10 9.84 -18.86
C GLN A 475 -30.11 8.77 -19.31
N TYR A 476 -29.37 8.18 -18.37
CA TYR A 476 -28.41 7.12 -18.64
C TYR A 476 -29.09 5.84 -19.16
N GLU A 477 -30.17 5.37 -18.52
CA GLU A 477 -30.90 4.18 -18.98
C GLU A 477 -31.52 4.40 -20.37
N ASN A 478 -32.11 5.56 -20.63
CA ASN A 478 -32.63 5.90 -21.96
C ASN A 478 -31.52 5.90 -23.02
N ALA A 479 -30.37 6.50 -22.72
CA ALA A 479 -29.20 6.50 -23.61
C ALA A 479 -28.68 5.07 -23.85
N ARG A 480 -28.64 4.25 -22.81
CA ARG A 480 -28.22 2.83 -22.90
C ARG A 480 -29.19 2.00 -23.73
N LEU A 481 -30.50 2.21 -23.61
CA LEU A 481 -31.51 1.52 -24.41
C LEU A 481 -31.44 1.95 -25.89
N ALA A 482 -31.23 3.24 -26.16
CA ALA A 482 -31.12 3.78 -27.51
C ALA A 482 -29.86 3.30 -28.26
N ALA A 483 -28.75 3.07 -27.53
CA ALA A 483 -27.52 2.55 -28.10
C ALA A 483 -27.60 1.05 -28.52
N GLY A 484 -28.72 0.37 -28.22
CA GLY A 484 -28.89 -1.08 -28.43
C GLY A 484 -28.11 -1.94 -27.42
N PRO A 485 -28.32 -3.28 -27.38
CA PRO A 485 -27.45 -4.15 -26.60
C PRO A 485 -26.01 -3.96 -27.10
N PRO A 486 -25.03 -3.75 -26.23
CA PRO A 486 -23.66 -3.52 -26.67
C PRO A 486 -23.22 -4.73 -27.49
N GLY A 487 -22.98 -4.55 -28.78
CA GLY A 487 -22.36 -5.57 -29.62
C GLY A 487 -21.05 -5.96 -28.97
N THR A 488 -20.96 -7.20 -28.48
CA THR A 488 -19.84 -7.82 -27.75
C THR A 488 -18.67 -6.88 -27.44
N GLN A 489 -18.90 -5.88 -26.57
CA GLN A 489 -17.81 -5.22 -25.88
C GLN A 489 -17.37 -6.22 -24.82
N GLN A 490 -16.39 -7.05 -25.19
CA GLN A 490 -15.57 -7.73 -24.21
C GLN A 490 -15.04 -6.64 -23.26
N ASP A 491 -15.33 -6.78 -21.97
CA ASP A 491 -14.95 -5.87 -20.88
C ASP A 491 -15.86 -4.64 -20.66
N SER A 492 -17.09 -4.85 -20.15
CA SER A 492 -17.71 -3.85 -19.26
C SER A 492 -18.59 -4.48 -18.17
N SER A 493 -18.11 -4.41 -16.93
CA SER A 493 -18.82 -4.84 -15.72
C SER A 493 -19.82 -3.78 -15.23
N THR A 494 -20.79 -3.42 -16.07
CA THR A 494 -21.82 -2.41 -15.74
C THR A 494 -23.17 -2.99 -15.32
N TYR A 495 -23.31 -4.30 -15.10
CA TYR A 495 -24.61 -4.87 -14.74
C TYR A 495 -25.07 -4.66 -13.30
N ASN A 496 -24.25 -4.14 -12.38
CA ASN A 496 -24.68 -3.93 -10.99
C ASN A 496 -24.11 -2.63 -10.39
N ALA A 497 -24.68 -1.49 -10.79
CA ALA A 497 -24.56 -0.23 -10.06
C ALA A 497 -25.77 0.66 -10.39
N ALA A 498 -26.94 0.30 -9.86
CA ALA A 498 -28.16 1.10 -9.91
C ALA A 498 -28.64 1.42 -8.50
#